data_AF-A0A822DKQ5-F1
#
_entry.id   AF-A0A822DKQ5-F1
#
_cell.length_a   1.000
_cell.length_b   1.000
_cell.length_c   1.000
_cell.angle_alpha   90.00
_cell.angle_beta   90.00
_cell.angle_gamma   90.00
#
_symmetry.space_group_name_H-M   'P 1'
#
loop_
_entity.id
_entity.type
_entity.pdbx_description
1 polymer ?
#
loop_
_entity_poly.entity_id
_entity_poly.type
_entity_poly.pdbx_seq_one_letter_code
_entity_poly.pdbx_strand_id
1 'polypeptide(L)' 'TAEMFNMNPLFIVDVREIKMCSIRAFDIEDISQFPEEEEVLLPAGVLFQVLDVEEDAKTKSWIIHLQL' A
#
# COMPACT_ATOMS: atom_id res chain seq x y z
N THR A 1 -4.79 -30.25 19.24
CA THR A 1 -3.51 -30.00 18.54
C THR A 1 -3.68 -28.72 17.77
N ALA A 2 -2.84 -27.72 18.01
CA ALA A 2 -3.01 -26.37 17.49
C ALA A 2 -2.90 -26.32 15.97
N GLU A 3 -3.89 -25.69 15.33
CA GLU A 3 -3.90 -25.43 13.89
C GLU A 3 -2.83 -24.38 13.56
N MET A 4 -1.94 -24.72 12.62
CA MET A 4 -0.98 -23.78 12.04
C MET A 4 -1.76 -22.79 11.16
N PHE A 5 -2.03 -21.60 11.70
CA PHE A 5 -2.42 -20.47 10.88
C PHE A 5 -1.28 -20.16 9.92
N ASN A 6 -1.53 -20.32 8.62
CA ASN A 6 -0.65 -19.86 7.57
C ASN A 6 -0.67 -18.33 7.59
N MET A 7 0.15 -17.72 8.43
CA MET A 7 0.39 -16.29 8.45
C MET A 7 1.19 -15.92 7.20
N ASN A 8 0.51 -15.81 6.05
CA ASN A 8 1.00 -14.87 5.05
C ASN A 8 0.96 -13.50 5.73
N PRO A 9 2.11 -12.84 5.97
CA PRO A 9 2.09 -11.51 6.53
C PRO A 9 1.35 -10.60 5.54
N LEU A 10 0.13 -10.21 5.89
CA LEU A 10 -0.59 -9.17 5.19
C LEU A 10 0.11 -7.86 5.54
N PHE A 11 0.96 -7.37 4.64
CA PHE A 11 1.55 -6.05 4.79
C PHE A 11 0.53 -5.04 4.30
N ILE A 12 -0.08 -4.31 5.23
CA ILE A 12 -0.82 -3.08 4.89
C ILE A 12 0.25 -2.00 4.76
N VAL A 13 0.54 -1.61 3.52
CA VAL A 13 1.45 -0.50 3.25
C VAL A 13 0.59 0.76 3.19
N ASP A 14 0.69 1.62 4.21
CA ASP A 14 0.10 2.96 4.21
C ASP A 14 0.95 3.83 3.26
N VAL A 15 0.50 3.96 2.01
CA VAL A 15 1.19 4.75 0.99
C VAL A 15 0.71 6.20 1.08
N ARG A 16 1.50 7.05 1.75
CA ARG A 16 1.14 8.46 1.98
C ARG A 16 1.44 9.39 0.81
N GLU A 17 2.36 9.03 -0.08
CA GLU A 17 2.70 9.85 -1.24
C GLU A 17 3.19 8.96 -2.40
N ILE A 18 2.51 9.05 -3.54
CA ILE A 18 2.94 8.45 -4.81
C ILE A 18 3.30 9.57 -5.76
N LYS A 19 4.57 9.69 -6.11
CA LYS A 19 4.98 10.53 -7.25
C LYS A 19 4.74 9.72 -8.52
N MET A 20 3.58 9.92 -9.14
CA MET A 20 3.18 9.15 -10.33
C MET A 20 4.18 9.35 -11.48
N CYS A 21 4.87 8.28 -11.88
CA CYS A 21 5.52 8.19 -13.18
C CYS A 21 4.78 7.18 -14.08
N SER A 22 3.94 7.67 -15.00
CA SER A 22 3.33 6.95 -16.13
C SER A 22 2.56 5.63 -15.90
N ILE A 23 2.53 5.09 -14.69
CA ILE A 23 1.79 3.87 -14.35
C ILE A 23 0.31 4.22 -14.24
N ARG A 24 -0.54 3.40 -14.88
CA ARG A 24 -1.99 3.54 -14.80
C ARG A 24 -2.44 3.19 -13.39
N ALA A 25 -2.66 4.21 -12.57
CA ALA A 25 -3.44 4.10 -11.35
C ALA A 25 -4.91 4.32 -11.68
N PHE A 26 -5.80 3.59 -11.02
CA PHE A 26 -7.24 3.76 -11.16
C PHE A 26 -7.77 4.36 -9.87
N ASP A 27 -8.33 5.56 -9.97
CA ASP A 27 -9.25 6.06 -8.97
C ASP A 27 -10.50 5.17 -8.98
N ILE A 28 -10.88 4.65 -7.81
CA ILE A 28 -12.02 3.75 -7.67
C ILE A 28 -13.12 4.31 -6.77
N GLU A 29 -13.13 5.63 -6.51
CA GLU A 29 -14.15 6.31 -5.70
C GLU A 29 -15.58 5.90 -6.11
N ASP A 30 -15.89 5.94 -7.41
CA ASP A 30 -17.24 5.65 -7.93
C ASP A 30 -17.73 4.20 -7.72
N ILE A 31 -16.83 3.27 -7.45
CA ILE A 31 -17.14 1.83 -7.32
C ILE A 31 -16.81 1.24 -5.94
N SER A 32 -16.16 2.02 -5.08
CA SER A 32 -15.80 1.60 -3.73
C SER A 32 -17.02 1.56 -2.80
N GLN A 33 -16.95 0.72 -1.77
CA GLN A 33 -17.91 0.76 -0.66
C GLN A 33 -17.62 1.91 0.30
N PHE A 34 -16.44 2.54 0.21
CA PHE A 34 -15.94 3.61 1.08
C PHE A 34 -15.32 4.75 0.24
N PRO A 35 -16.13 5.47 -0.56
CA PRO A 35 -15.63 6.52 -1.46
C PRO A 35 -14.90 7.67 -0.73
N GLU A 36 -15.24 7.94 0.53
CA GLU A 36 -14.60 8.96 1.36
C GLU A 36 -13.15 8.67 1.74
N GLU A 37 -12.68 7.44 1.51
CA GLU A 37 -11.30 7.02 1.80
C GLU A 37 -10.32 7.29 0.65
N GLU A 38 -10.80 7.85 -0.48
CA GLU A 38 -9.99 8.24 -1.64
C GLU A 38 -9.13 7.07 -2.18
N GLU A 39 -9.74 5.88 -2.29
CA GLU A 39 -9.04 4.65 -2.66
C GLU A 39 -8.45 4.69 -4.09
N VAL A 40 -7.22 4.23 -4.23
CA VAL A 40 -6.52 4.09 -5.51
C VAL A 40 -6.09 2.65 -5.74
N LEU A 41 -6.45 2.09 -6.91
CA LEU A 41 -6.07 0.74 -7.32
C LEU A 41 -4.90 0.76 -8.31
N LEU A 42 -3.87 -0.02 -7.99
CA LEU A 42 -2.78 -0.34 -8.92
C LEU A 42 -3.03 -1.70 -9.59
N PRO A 43 -2.68 -1.86 -10.88
CA PRO A 43 -2.71 -3.15 -11.55
C PRO A 43 -1.85 -4.18 -10.82
N ALA A 44 -2.28 -5.44 -10.85
CA ALA A 44 -1.45 -6.54 -10.38
C ALA A 44 -0.14 -6.62 -11.20
N GLY A 45 0.97 -6.95 -10.52
CA GLY A 45 2.27 -7.09 -11.16
C GLY A 45 3.04 -5.77 -11.38
N VAL A 46 2.53 -4.65 -10.86
CA VAL A 46 3.30 -3.40 -10.80
C VAL A 46 4.58 -3.63 -9.99
N LEU A 47 5.71 -3.29 -10.60
CA LEU A 47 7.01 -3.23 -9.94
C LEU A 47 7.23 -1.79 -9.47
N PHE A 48 7.88 -1.65 -8.32
CA PHE A 48 8.24 -0.37 -7.76
C PHE A 48 9.62 -0.45 -7.12
N GLN A 49 10.31 0.69 -7.08
CA GLN A 49 11.58 0.81 -6.39
C GLN A 49 11.33 1.33 -4.98
N VAL A 50 11.80 0.61 -3.97
CA VAL A 50 11.87 1.16 -2.60
C VAL A 50 13.05 2.13 -2.55
N LEU A 51 12.76 3.37 -2.20
CA LEU A 51 13.76 4.43 -2.09
C LEU A 51 14.26 4.57 -0.67
N ASP A 52 13.36 4.49 0.31
CA ASP A 52 13.68 4.65 1.72
C ASP A 52 12.66 3.95 2.62
N VAL A 53 13.08 3.59 3.84
CA VAL A 53 12.25 2.94 4.85
C VAL A 53 12.56 3.56 6.21
N GLU A 54 11.57 4.22 6.80
CA GLU A 54 11.67 4.90 8.09
C GLU A 54 10.80 4.21 9.14
N GLU A 55 11.26 4.13 10.39
CA GLU A 55 10.44 3.69 11.52
C GLU A 55 9.78 4.90 12.18
N ASP A 56 8.44 4.93 12.21
CA ASP A 56 7.69 5.89 13.01
C ASP A 56 7.56 5.37 14.44
N ALA A 57 8.47 5.81 15.32
CA ALA A 57 8.50 5.43 16.72
C ALA A 57 7.20 5.77 17.50
N LYS A 58 6.40 6.75 17.02
CA LYS A 58 5.16 7.16 17.69
C LYS A 58 4.03 6.19 17.39
N THR A 59 3.90 5.76 16.14
CA THR A 59 2.83 4.85 15.71
C THR A 59 3.27 3.38 15.70
N LYS A 60 4.56 3.12 15.93
CA LYS A 60 5.20 1.79 15.77
C LYS A 60 4.94 1.19 14.40
N SER A 61 4.93 2.05 13.38
CA SER A 61 4.72 1.67 11.99
C SER A 61 5.97 1.96 11.16
N TRP A 62 6.02 1.37 9.97
CA TRP A 62 7.09 1.64 9.00
C TRP A 62 6.52 2.48 7.87
N ILE A 63 7.20 3.59 7.57
CA ILE A 63 6.90 4.43 6.43
C ILE A 63 7.82 3.99 5.29
N ILE A 64 7.22 3.58 4.17
CA ILE A 64 7.95 3.10 3.00
C ILE A 64 7.80 4.14 1.88
N HIS A 65 8.89 4.79 1.51
CA HIS A 65 8.93 5.66 0.35
C HIS A 65 9.29 4.85 -0.88
N LEU A 66 8.40 4.86 -1.87
CA LEU A 66 8.56 4.10 -3.10
C LEU A 66 8.39 4.99 -4.33
N GLN A 67 9.01 4.56 -5.42
CA GLN A 67 8.82 5.13 -6.75
C GLN A 67 8.19 4.08 -7.65
N LEU A 68 7.02 4.42 -8.18
CA LEU A 68 6.33 3.68 -9.24
C LEU A 68 6.98 4.02 -10.58
#